data_AF-A0A2P5EAH4-F1
#
_entry.id   AF-A0A2P5EAH4-F1
#
_cell.length_a   1.000
_cell.length_b   1.000
_cell.length_c   1.000
_cell.angle_alpha   90.00
_cell.angle_beta   90.00
_cell.angle_gamma   90.00
#
_symmetry.space_group_name_H-M   'P 1'
#
loop_
_entity.id
_entity.type
_entity.pdbx_description
1 polymer ?
#
loop_
_entity_poly.entity_id
_entity_poly.type
_entity_poly.pdbx_seq_one_letter_code
_entity_poly.pdbx_strand_id
1 'polypeptide(L)'
;MENQAQSTGTSSATKLGDFVSTLLDPNENSERPFQEFMEKTMIVEEDHDGREPGHERSVACIVYDGLMHFAQTVADRLKLPAICVRTSAAITLLIFAVIPRPQGDGYMSIQGM
;
A
#
# COMPACT_ATOMS: atom_id res chain seq x y z
N MET A 1 24.17 -35.88 34.48
CA MET A 1 24.10 -34.48 34.95
C MET A 1 24.48 -33.62 33.74
N GLU A 2 23.47 -33.41 32.87
CA GLU A 2 22.83 -32.10 32.65
C GLU A 2 23.69 -31.23 31.71
N ASN A 3 23.66 -31.49 30.40
CA ASN A 3 22.67 -31.03 29.39
C ASN A 3 22.61 -29.50 29.26
N GLN A 4 23.46 -28.95 28.38
CA GLN A 4 23.39 -27.57 27.90
C GLN A 4 22.49 -27.51 26.67
N ALA A 5 21.28 -26.98 26.85
CA ALA A 5 20.45 -26.47 25.76
C ALA A 5 20.11 -25.02 26.08
N GLN A 6 21.00 -24.11 25.65
CA GLN A 6 20.76 -22.68 25.72
C GLN A 6 19.84 -22.29 24.56
N SER A 7 18.53 -22.40 24.80
CA SER A 7 17.49 -21.90 23.89
C SER A 7 17.47 -20.38 23.97
N THR A 8 18.12 -19.71 23.02
CA THR A 8 18.07 -18.26 22.82
C THR A 8 16.68 -17.86 22.33
N GLY A 9 15.79 -17.57 23.28
CA GLY A 9 14.47 -17.00 23.02
C GLY A 9 14.56 -15.57 22.49
N THR A 10 14.84 -15.42 21.20
CA THR A 10 14.56 -14.18 20.46
C THR A 10 13.06 -14.14 20.20
N SER A 11 12.35 -13.22 20.87
CA SER A 11 10.88 -13.13 20.87
C SER A 11 10.31 -13.05 19.45
N SER A 12 9.31 -13.88 19.14
CA SER A 12 8.58 -13.88 17.87
C SER A 12 7.99 -12.51 17.50
N ALA A 13 7.71 -11.68 18.52
CA ALA A 13 7.22 -10.32 18.35
C ALA A 13 8.23 -9.41 17.62
N THR A 14 9.53 -9.54 17.90
CA THR A 14 10.58 -8.73 17.26
C THR A 14 10.70 -9.08 15.78
N LYS A 15 10.65 -10.37 15.44
CA LYS A 15 10.69 -10.85 14.05
C LYS A 15 9.47 -10.41 13.23
N LEU A 16 8.29 -10.37 13.86
CA LEU A 16 7.08 -9.86 13.22
C LEU A 16 7.20 -8.35 12.97
N GLY A 17 7.74 -7.58 13.92
CA GLY A 17 8.01 -6.15 13.77
C GLY A 17 8.94 -5.85 12.58
N ASP A 18 10.08 -6.54 12.50
CA ASP A 18 11.06 -6.36 11.42
C ASP A 18 10.51 -6.73 10.03
N PHE A 19 9.68 -7.76 9.97
CA PHE A 19 8.98 -8.15 8.74
C PHE A 19 7.97 -7.09 8.32
N VAL A 20 7.20 -6.56 9.28
CA VAL A 20 6.20 -5.51 9.02
C VAL A 20 6.86 -4.21 8.60
N SER A 21 7.96 -3.79 9.23
CA SER A 21 8.69 -2.58 8.82
C SER A 21 9.20 -2.73 7.38
N THR A 22 9.89 -3.84 7.07
CA THR A 22 10.37 -4.13 5.71
C THR A 22 9.25 -4.10 4.67
N LEU A 23 8.06 -4.61 5.01
CA LEU A 23 6.90 -4.58 4.12
C LEU A 23 6.31 -3.17 3.93
N LEU A 24 6.46 -2.29 4.91
CA LEU A 24 5.87 -0.95 4.91
C LEU A 24 6.84 0.13 4.42
N ASP A 25 8.15 -0.08 4.51
CA ASP A 25 9.21 0.85 4.06
C ASP A 25 8.96 1.45 2.66
N PRO A 26 8.47 0.71 1.65
CA PRO A 26 8.20 1.30 0.34
C PRO A 26 7.18 2.44 0.40
N ASN A 27 6.27 2.45 1.37
CA ASN A 27 5.22 3.46 1.44
C ASN A 27 5.73 4.86 1.80
N GLU A 28 6.76 4.95 2.64
CA GLU A 28 7.32 6.25 3.01
C GLU A 28 8.13 6.88 1.87
N ASN A 29 8.71 6.05 1.00
CA ASN A 29 9.62 6.51 -0.05
C ASN A 29 8.98 6.59 -1.45
N SER A 30 7.84 5.93 -1.67
CA SER A 30 7.28 5.76 -3.03
C SER A 30 6.12 6.71 -3.36
N GLU A 31 5.53 7.42 -2.39
CA GLU A 31 4.39 8.33 -2.66
C GLU A 31 4.74 9.39 -3.71
N ARG A 32 5.81 10.15 -3.48
CA ARG A 32 6.22 11.23 -4.39
C ARG A 32 6.60 10.74 -5.79
N PRO A 33 7.50 9.75 -5.95
CA PRO A 33 7.83 9.21 -7.27
C PRO A 33 6.61 8.69 -8.02
N PHE A 34 5.67 8.07 -7.31
CA PHE A 34 4.44 7.56 -7.92
C PHE A 34 3.51 8.68 -8.36
N GLN A 35 3.35 9.74 -7.55
CA GLN A 35 2.55 10.90 -7.92
C GLN A 35 3.10 11.58 -9.18
N GLU A 36 4.41 11.85 -9.23
CA GLU A 36 5.06 12.47 -10.40
C GLU A 36 4.89 11.63 -11.67
N PHE A 37 4.99 10.30 -11.55
CA PHE A 37 4.74 9.40 -12.66
C PHE A 37 3.30 9.50 -13.17
N MET A 38 2.31 9.45 -12.27
CA MET A 38 0.90 9.51 -12.63
C MET A 38 0.51 10.83 -13.30
N GLU A 39 0.99 11.97 -12.77
CA GLU A 39 0.76 13.29 -13.36
C GLU A 39 1.32 13.36 -14.78
N LYS A 40 2.54 12.82 -15.00
CA LYS A 40 3.14 12.75 -16.33
C LYS A 40 2.34 11.88 -17.28
N THR A 41 1.86 10.72 -16.83
CA THR A 41 1.05 9.81 -17.66
C THR A 41 -0.27 10.46 -18.07
N MET A 42 -0.94 11.17 -17.14
CA MET A 42 -2.17 11.91 -17.45
C MET A 42 -1.95 12.97 -18.54
N ILE A 43 -0.85 13.73 -18.47
CA ILE A 43 -0.51 14.74 -19.49
C ILE A 43 -0.26 14.11 -20.87
N VAL A 44 0.41 12.96 -20.93
CA VAL A 44 0.71 12.27 -22.20
C VAL A 44 -0.56 11.75 -22.89
N GLU A 45 -1.53 11.28 -22.11
CA GLU A 45 -2.80 10.81 -22.64
C GLU A 45 -3.69 11.97 -23.16
N GLU A 46 -3.50 13.19 -22.66
CA GLU A 46 -4.19 14.39 -23.13
C GLU A 46 -3.62 14.96 -24.45
N ASP A 47 -2.31 14.83 -24.70
CA ASP A 47 -1.62 15.45 -25.86
C ASP A 47 -1.72 14.61 -27.16
N HIS A 48 -2.25 13.39 -27.08
CA HIS A 48 -2.48 12.51 -28.23
C HIS A 48 -3.96 12.42 -28.60
N ASP A 49 -4.43 13.30 -29.51
CA ASP A 49 -5.07 12.93 -30.81
C ASP A 49 -6.08 13.98 -31.32
N GLY A 50 -5.92 14.40 -32.58
CA GLY A 50 -6.89 15.18 -33.34
C GLY A 50 -8.10 14.35 -33.77
N ARG A 51 -8.79 13.73 -32.80
CA ARG A 51 -10.00 12.92 -33.01
C ARG A 51 -11.19 13.50 -32.25
N GLU A 52 -12.38 13.28 -32.83
CA GLU A 52 -13.71 13.79 -32.45
C GLU A 52 -13.95 13.98 -30.93
N PRO A 53 -14.58 15.10 -30.51
CA PRO A 53 -14.79 15.45 -29.11
C PRO A 53 -15.79 14.49 -28.47
N GLY A 54 -15.33 13.65 -27.54
CA GLY A 54 -16.23 12.76 -26.78
C GLY A 54 -15.61 11.51 -26.17
N HIS A 55 -14.31 11.24 -26.36
CA HIS A 55 -13.63 10.13 -25.71
C HIS A 55 -12.34 10.62 -25.04
N GLU A 56 -12.46 11.11 -23.81
CA GLU A 56 -11.29 11.45 -22.98
C GLU A 56 -10.45 10.19 -22.77
N ARG A 57 -9.19 10.22 -23.21
CA ARG A 57 -8.17 9.20 -22.92
C ARG A 57 -7.66 9.31 -21.48
N SER A 58 -8.43 9.87 -20.56
CA SER A 58 -7.99 10.08 -19.19
C SER A 58 -7.87 8.75 -18.44
N VAL A 59 -6.87 8.68 -17.55
CA VAL A 59 -6.73 7.54 -16.63
C VAL A 59 -8.01 7.44 -15.79
N ALA A 60 -8.76 6.35 -15.94
CA ALA A 60 -10.06 6.21 -15.30
C ALA A 60 -10.00 5.82 -13.81
N CYS A 61 -8.93 5.14 -13.38
CA CYS A 61 -8.75 4.73 -11.98
C CYS A 61 -7.31 4.29 -11.67
N ILE A 62 -6.97 4.18 -10.39
CA ILE A 62 -5.74 3.57 -9.89
C ILE A 62 -6.05 2.21 -9.26
N VAL A 63 -5.42 1.14 -9.74
CA VAL A 63 -5.47 -0.19 -9.11
C VAL A 63 -4.13 -0.45 -8.44
N TYR A 64 -4.13 -0.78 -7.16
CA TYR A 64 -2.89 -0.90 -6.37
C TYR A 64 -2.91 -2.08 -5.41
N ASP A 65 -1.73 -2.61 -5.06
CA ASP A 65 -1.62 -3.67 -4.05
C ASP A 65 -1.89 -3.10 -2.65
N GLY A 66 -2.58 -3.83 -1.78
CA GLY A 66 -2.90 -3.30 -0.45
C GLY A 66 -1.72 -3.12 0.50
N LEU A 67 -0.50 -3.48 0.14
CA LEU A 67 0.71 -3.04 0.84
C LEU A 67 1.17 -1.63 0.40
N MET A 68 0.72 -1.12 -0.74
CA MET A 68 1.02 0.20 -1.30
C MET A 68 -0.02 1.25 -0.85
N HIS A 69 -0.22 1.43 0.45
CA HIS A 69 -1.25 2.34 0.96
C HIS A 69 -1.04 3.82 0.55
N PHE A 70 0.19 4.23 0.22
CA PHE A 70 0.46 5.55 -0.36
C PHE A 70 -0.31 5.80 -1.68
N ALA A 71 -0.62 4.75 -2.44
CA ALA A 71 -1.29 4.88 -3.74
C ALA A 71 -2.72 5.42 -3.58
N GLN A 72 -3.38 5.16 -2.44
CA GLN A 72 -4.67 5.77 -2.13
C GLN A 72 -4.53 7.29 -1.98
N THR A 73 -3.51 7.75 -1.23
CA THR A 73 -3.23 9.18 -1.07
C THR A 73 -3.01 9.87 -2.41
N VAL A 74 -2.28 9.23 -3.32
CA VAL A 74 -2.05 9.75 -4.68
C VAL A 74 -3.36 9.75 -5.49
N ALA A 75 -4.17 8.70 -5.42
CA ALA A 75 -5.47 8.66 -6.08
C ALA A 75 -6.40 9.78 -5.61
N ASP A 76 -6.45 10.04 -4.31
CA ASP A 76 -7.26 11.12 -3.72
C ASP A 76 -6.79 12.50 -4.21
N ARG A 77 -5.47 12.74 -4.26
CA ARG A 77 -4.89 13.99 -4.79
C ARG A 77 -5.24 14.21 -6.26
N LEU A 78 -5.17 13.14 -7.06
CA LEU A 78 -5.49 13.15 -8.49
C LEU A 78 -6.99 13.06 -8.78
N LYS A 79 -7.83 12.96 -7.73
CA LYS A 79 -9.30 12.80 -7.82
C LYS A 79 -9.72 11.61 -8.68
N LEU A 80 -8.95 10.53 -8.62
CA LEU A 80 -9.26 9.28 -9.32
C LEU A 80 -9.92 8.26 -8.38
N PRO A 81 -10.86 7.46 -8.90
CA PRO A 81 -11.27 6.22 -8.23
C PRO A 81 -10.05 5.32 -7.98
N ALA A 82 -10.03 4.65 -6.83
CA ALA A 82 -8.97 3.72 -6.46
C ALA A 82 -9.53 2.35 -6.10
N ILE A 83 -8.85 1.28 -6.51
CA ILE A 83 -9.19 -0.11 -6.18
C ILE A 83 -7.98 -0.76 -5.52
N CYS A 84 -8.14 -1.11 -4.26
CA CYS A 84 -7.15 -1.87 -3.49
C CYS A 84 -7.29 -3.37 -3.77
N VAL A 85 -6.20 -4.02 -4.18
CA VAL A 85 -6.12 -5.45 -4.45
C VAL A 85 -5.20 -6.11 -3.42
N ARG A 86 -5.72 -7.08 -2.68
CA ARG A 86 -4.90 -7.91 -1.79
C ARG A 86 -4.48 -9.16 -2.54
N THR A 87 -3.20 -9.24 -2.89
CA THR A 87 -2.59 -10.39 -3.57
C THR A 87 -2.33 -11.58 -2.63
N SER A 88 -2.41 -11.34 -1.32
CA SER A 88 -2.28 -12.37 -0.29
C SER A 88 -3.61 -13.07 0.00
N ALA A 89 -3.54 -14.27 0.61
CA ALA A 89 -4.72 -14.99 1.07
C ALA A 89 -5.50 -14.17 2.13
N ALA A 90 -6.83 -14.30 2.16
CA ALA A 90 -7.67 -13.57 3.10
C ALA A 90 -7.28 -13.79 4.57
N ILE A 91 -6.76 -14.99 4.91
CA ILE A 91 -6.26 -15.30 6.26
C ILE A 91 -5.12 -14.38 6.70
N THR A 92 -4.33 -13.85 5.77
CA THR A 92 -3.22 -12.94 6.05
C THR A 92 -3.71 -11.59 6.59
N LEU A 93 -4.98 -11.22 6.37
CA LEU A 93 -5.57 -10.00 6.95
C LEU A 93 -5.61 -10.03 8.49
N LEU A 94 -5.74 -11.22 9.09
CA LEU A 94 -5.74 -11.37 10.55
C LEU A 94 -4.43 -10.88 11.17
N ILE A 95 -3.31 -10.98 10.45
CA ILE A 95 -2.01 -10.51 10.92
C ILE A 95 -2.05 -8.99 11.13
N PHE A 96 -2.66 -8.24 10.22
CA PHE A 96 -2.80 -6.78 10.35
C PHE A 96 -3.74 -6.35 11.48
N ALA A 97 -4.70 -7.21 11.88
CA ALA A 97 -5.57 -6.93 13.01
C ALA A 97 -4.87 -7.09 14.38
N VAL A 98 -3.82 -7.90 14.44
CA VAL A 98 -3.10 -8.23 15.70
C VAL A 98 -1.73 -7.56 15.82
N ILE A 99 -1.23 -6.93 14.76
CA ILE A 99 -0.02 -6.10 14.83
C ILE A 99 -0.32 -4.88 15.71
N PRO A 100 0.44 -4.64 16.80
CA PRO A 100 0.30 -3.45 17.61
C PRO A 100 0.48 -2.21 16.73
N ARG A 101 -0.54 -1.34 16.66
CA ARG A 101 -0.41 -0.07 15.95
C ARG A 101 0.66 0.77 16.66
N PRO A 102 1.70 1.26 15.97
CA PRO A 102 2.49 2.35 16.50
C PRO A 102 1.53 3.50 16.78
N GLN A 103 1.46 3.94 18.04
CA GLN A 103 0.61 5.06 18.42
C GLN A 103 1.17 6.33 17.77
N GLY A 104 0.58 6.73 16.64
CA GLY A 104 0.97 7.90 15.87
C GLY A 104 0.21 7.94 14.55
N ASP A 105 -1.02 8.42 14.61
CA ASP A 105 -1.87 8.93 13.53
C ASP A 105 -2.30 7.99 12.37
N GLY A 106 -3.63 7.83 12.23
CA GLY A 106 -4.30 7.39 11.01
C GLY A 106 -4.94 6.00 11.08
N TYR A 107 -6.27 5.95 11.18
CA TYR A 107 -7.05 4.73 11.27
C TYR A 107 -7.15 4.00 9.92
N MET A 108 -6.64 2.76 9.82
CA MET A 108 -7.25 1.76 8.93
C MET A 108 -8.51 1.25 9.63
N SER A 109 -9.66 1.80 9.25
CA SER A 109 -10.98 1.29 9.62
C SER A 109 -11.25 0.03 8.82
N ILE A 110 -11.30 -1.13 9.47
CA ILE A 110 -11.92 -2.33 8.92
C ILE A 110 -13.36 -2.31 9.39
N GLN A 111 -14.17 -1.38 8.88
CA GLN A 111 -15.59 -1.36 9.13
C GLN A 111 -16.33 -1.29 7.79
N GLY A 112 -16.86 -2.44 7.39
CA GLY A 112 -17.54 -2.64 6.12
C GLY A 112 -17.70 -4.14 5.79
N MET A 113 -18.36 -4.89 6.66
CA MET A 113 -19.17 -6.05 6.26
C MET A 113 -20.61 -5.75 6.64
#